data_AF-A0A7R9LJY0-F1
#
_entry.id   AF-A0A7R9LJY0-F1
#
_cell.length_a   1.000
_cell.length_b   1.000
_cell.length_c   1.000
_cell.angle_alpha   90.00
_cell.angle_beta   90.00
_cell.angle_gamma   90.00
#
_symmetry.space_group_name_H-M   'P 1'
#
loop_
_entity.id
_entity.type
_entity.pdbx_description
1 polymer ?
#
loop_
_entity_poly.entity_id
_entity_poly.type
_entity_poly.pdbx_seq_one_letter_code
_entity_poly.pdbx_strand_id
1 'polypeptide(L)'
;MKPKARSMVTDGRNSLSVRFPTGAEATMGNVLTSSQAANQPSVEWAAHSNAFYTLAMVDPDLFGRNGTNYGQLKHWLVVNIAGADLQNGRQLTEFIPCPPEAPDFIGQPIGIDYYLAQFDI
;
A
#
# COMPACT_ATOMS: atom_id res chain seq x y z
N MET A 1 5.31 -15.77 -10.67
CA MET A 1 6.51 -15.11 -10.10
C MET A 1 5.99 -14.00 -9.21
N LYS A 2 6.48 -13.90 -7.96
CA LYS A 2 5.76 -13.28 -6.84
C LYS A 2 5.77 -11.72 -6.88
N PRO A 3 4.68 -11.04 -6.44
CA PRO A 3 4.61 -9.58 -6.27
C PRO A 3 5.73 -8.99 -5.40
N LYS A 4 6.18 -7.75 -5.67
CA LYS A 4 7.10 -6.98 -4.81
C LYS A 4 6.34 -5.87 -4.09
N ALA A 5 6.35 -5.84 -2.76
CA ALA A 5 5.79 -4.77 -1.96
C ALA A 5 6.88 -3.82 -1.47
N ARG A 6 6.60 -2.53 -1.40
CA ARG A 6 7.47 -1.51 -0.83
C ARG A 6 6.68 -0.61 0.10
N SER A 7 7.19 -0.42 1.32
CA SER A 7 6.76 0.70 2.17
C SER A 7 7.64 1.92 1.88
N MET A 8 7.03 3.06 1.55
CA MET A 8 7.70 4.34 1.35
C MET A 8 7.19 5.37 2.35
N VAL A 9 8.14 6.01 3.02
CA VAL A 9 7.93 7.10 3.97
C VAL A 9 8.14 8.40 3.22
N THR A 10 7.16 9.30 3.18
CA THR A 10 7.28 10.52 2.36
C THR A 10 7.86 11.73 3.11
N ASP A 11 8.09 11.65 4.43
CA ASP A 11 8.71 12.74 5.21
C ASP A 11 10.15 12.45 5.67
N GLY A 12 10.68 11.25 5.35
CA GLY A 12 12.01 10.80 5.76
C GLY A 12 12.20 10.62 7.28
N ARG A 13 11.15 10.77 8.10
CA ARG A 13 11.22 10.74 9.57
C ARG A 13 10.43 9.59 10.20
N ASN A 14 9.37 9.08 9.56
CA ASN A 14 8.47 8.08 10.17
C ASN A 14 8.43 6.74 9.43
N SER A 15 8.96 5.66 10.02
CA SER A 15 8.83 4.30 9.44
C SER A 15 7.37 3.80 9.45
N LEU A 16 6.88 3.35 8.29
CA LEU A 16 5.59 2.69 8.15
C LEU A 16 5.75 1.17 8.30
N SER A 17 5.06 0.59 9.28
CA SER A 17 4.95 -0.86 9.49
C SER A 17 3.65 -1.35 8.89
N VAL A 18 3.72 -2.34 7.99
CA VAL A 18 2.56 -2.93 7.31
C VAL A 18 2.62 -4.43 7.49
N ARG A 19 1.64 -5.00 8.20
CA ARG A 19 1.58 -6.43 8.51
C ARG A 19 0.26 -7.04 8.05
N PHE A 20 0.35 -8.09 7.25
CA PHE A 20 -0.81 -8.84 6.79
C PHE A 20 -1.27 -9.86 7.82
N PRO A 21 -2.54 -10.27 7.82
CA PRO A 21 -3.05 -11.32 8.72
C PRO A 21 -2.32 -12.67 8.60
N THR A 22 -1.65 -12.91 7.47
CA THR A 22 -0.83 -14.11 7.24
C THR A 22 0.50 -14.09 8.02
N GLY A 23 0.83 -12.99 8.70
CA GLY A 23 2.12 -12.74 9.33
C GLY A 23 3.18 -12.18 8.38
N ALA A 24 2.86 -12.03 7.09
CA ALA A 24 3.75 -11.38 6.13
C ALA A 24 3.84 -9.87 6.40
N GLU A 25 5.02 -9.29 6.17
CA GLU A 25 5.27 -7.87 6.35
C GLU A 25 5.69 -7.24 5.03
N ALA A 26 5.17 -6.05 4.71
CA ALA A 26 5.67 -5.27 3.59
C ALA A 26 6.81 -4.36 4.06
N THR A 27 8.00 -4.59 3.51
CA THR A 27 9.24 -3.89 3.86
C THR A 27 9.96 -3.48 2.58
N MET A 28 10.33 -2.21 2.45
CA MET A 28 11.20 -1.61 1.40
C MET A 28 11.61 -2.51 0.20
N GLY A 29 10.65 -2.95 -0.63
CA GLY A 29 10.91 -3.68 -1.88
C GLY A 29 10.99 -5.21 -1.75
N ASN A 30 10.60 -5.78 -0.61
CA ASN A 30 10.50 -7.21 -0.40
C ASN A 30 9.38 -7.84 -1.24
N VAL A 31 9.36 -9.16 -1.33
CA VAL A 31 8.49 -9.89 -2.26
C VAL A 31 7.41 -10.64 -1.48
N LEU A 32 6.14 -10.35 -1.75
CA LEU A 32 4.96 -10.97 -1.13
C LEU A 32 4.14 -11.69 -2.20
N THR A 33 3.51 -12.83 -1.88
CA THR A 33 2.56 -13.51 -2.79
C THR A 33 1.18 -12.85 -2.76
N SER A 34 0.37 -13.02 -3.82
CA SER A 34 -1.03 -12.55 -3.80
C SER A 34 -1.80 -13.16 -2.62
N SER A 35 -1.50 -14.40 -2.22
CA SER A 35 -2.09 -15.04 -1.04
C SER A 35 -1.66 -14.39 0.28
N GLN A 36 -0.42 -13.92 0.40
CA GLN A 36 0.07 -13.19 1.57
C GLN A 36 -0.59 -11.82 1.68
N ALA A 37 -0.89 -11.19 0.54
CA ALA A 37 -1.48 -9.85 0.43
C ALA A 37 -2.99 -9.84 0.12
N ALA A 38 -3.70 -10.94 0.40
CA ALA A 38 -5.11 -11.12 0.02
C ALA A 38 -6.10 -10.38 0.93
N ASN A 39 -5.68 -9.97 2.12
CA ASN A 39 -6.54 -9.33 3.12
C ASN A 39 -5.93 -8.00 3.55
N GLN A 40 -6.78 -7.09 4.03
CA GLN A 40 -6.35 -5.78 4.51
C GLN A 40 -5.29 -5.92 5.61
N PRO A 41 -4.13 -5.27 5.49
CA PRO A 41 -3.09 -5.32 6.52
C PRO A 41 -3.41 -4.38 7.69
N SER A 42 -2.79 -4.63 8.84
CA SER A 42 -2.62 -3.62 9.88
C SER A 42 -1.49 -2.68 9.50
N VAL A 43 -1.67 -1.39 9.79
CA VAL A 43 -0.70 -0.34 9.44
C VAL A 43 -0.43 0.51 10.67
N GLU A 44 0.85 0.66 10.99
CA GLU A 44 1.31 1.39 12.17
C GLU A 44 2.43 2.36 11.78
N TRP A 45 2.44 3.55 12.37
CA TRP A 45 3.48 4.54 12.22
C TRP A 45 3.60 5.39 13.49
N ALA A 46 4.76 6.02 13.68
CA ALA A 46 4.91 7.04 14.71
C ALA A 46 4.15 8.30 14.28
N ALA A 47 3.08 8.64 14.98
CA ALA A 47 2.24 9.78 14.64
C ALA A 47 2.35 10.91 15.65
N HIS A 48 2.31 12.15 15.17
CA HIS A 48 2.13 13.32 16.02
C HIS A 48 0.65 13.41 16.42
N SER A 49 0.36 13.65 17.70
CA SER A 49 -1.02 13.67 18.23
C SER A 49 -1.91 14.74 17.61
N ASN A 50 -1.32 15.80 17.05
CA ASN A 50 -2.03 16.96 16.50
C ASN A 50 -1.88 17.07 14.97
N ALA A 51 -1.44 16.01 14.29
CA ALA A 51 -1.29 15.98 12.84
C ALA A 51 -2.32 15.08 12.18
N PHE A 52 -2.61 15.37 10.91
CA PHE A 52 -3.45 14.53 10.07
C PHE A 52 -2.60 13.78 9.05
N TYR A 53 -3.00 12.54 8.76
CA TYR A 53 -2.31 11.66 7.86
C TYR A 53 -3.23 11.16 6.74
N THR A 54 -2.61 10.81 5.61
CA THR A 54 -3.23 10.08 4.51
C THR A 54 -2.42 8.82 4.23
N LEU A 55 -3.11 7.69 4.19
CA LEU A 55 -2.56 6.40 3.80
C LEU A 55 -3.04 6.07 2.38
N ALA A 56 -2.10 5.73 1.51
CA ALA A 56 -2.38 5.24 0.16
C ALA A 56 -1.61 3.95 -0.12
N MET A 57 -2.30 2.93 -0.65
CA MET A 57 -1.70 1.74 -1.24
C MET A 57 -1.97 1.80 -2.75
N VAL A 58 -0.90 1.84 -3.53
CA VAL A 58 -0.97 2.04 -4.99
C VAL A 58 -0.10 1.00 -5.68
N ASP A 59 -0.65 0.38 -6.71
CA ASP A 59 0.09 -0.43 -7.67
C ASP A 59 0.36 0.45 -8.90
N PRO A 60 1.58 0.97 -9.07
CA PRO A 60 1.94 1.79 -10.23
C PRO A 60 2.11 0.99 -11.53
N ASP A 61 2.14 -0.34 -11.46
CA ASP A 61 2.60 -1.23 -12.53
C ASP A 61 1.48 -2.08 -13.16
N LEU A 62 0.23 -1.99 -12.68
CA LEU A 62 -0.83 -2.97 -12.97
C LEU A 62 -1.18 -3.13 -14.46
N PHE A 63 -0.85 -2.18 -15.34
CA PHE A 63 -1.23 -2.25 -16.77
C PHE A 63 -0.17 -1.81 -17.79
N GLY A 64 1.14 -1.82 -17.46
CA GLY A 64 2.13 -1.30 -18.41
C GLY A 64 3.54 -1.89 -18.30
N ARG A 65 3.84 -2.93 -19.09
CA ARG A 65 5.23 -3.23 -19.50
C ARG A 65 5.42 -3.45 -21.02
N ASN A 66 4.35 -3.45 -21.83
CA ASN A 66 4.39 -3.68 -23.28
C ASN A 66 4.23 -2.39 -24.13
N GLY A 67 4.51 -1.21 -23.57
CA GLY A 67 4.62 0.03 -24.35
C GLY A 67 3.33 0.81 -24.61
N THR A 68 2.19 0.38 -24.06
CA THR A 68 0.97 1.20 -23.98
C THR A 68 0.74 1.58 -22.52
N ASN A 69 0.72 2.89 -22.25
CA ASN A 69 0.52 3.49 -20.93
C ASN A 69 -0.88 3.16 -20.33
N TYR A 70 -1.06 3.58 -19.07
CA TYR A 70 -2.33 4.00 -18.43
C TYR A 70 -2.97 3.09 -17.37
N GLY A 71 -2.29 2.88 -16.23
CA GLY A 71 -3.04 2.60 -15.00
C GLY A 71 -2.19 2.49 -13.74
N GLN A 72 -2.48 3.36 -12.76
CA GLN A 72 -2.16 3.11 -11.36
C GLN A 72 -3.43 2.57 -10.71
N LEU A 73 -3.38 1.41 -10.07
CA LEU A 73 -4.51 0.95 -9.25
C LEU A 73 -4.33 1.45 -7.82
N LYS A 74 -5.30 2.23 -7.35
CA LYS A 74 -5.41 2.57 -5.93
C LYS A 74 -6.08 1.40 -5.22
N HIS A 75 -5.28 0.61 -4.51
CA HIS A 75 -5.77 -0.52 -3.73
C HIS A 75 -6.43 -0.09 -2.42
N TRP A 76 -5.98 1.01 -1.82
CA TRP A 76 -6.52 1.49 -0.56
C TRP A 76 -6.22 2.96 -0.38
N LEU A 77 -7.21 3.75 0.04
CA LEU A 77 -7.02 5.18 0.30
C LEU A 77 -7.83 5.61 1.51
N VAL A 78 -7.13 6.09 2.54
CA VAL A 78 -7.71 6.63 3.77
C VAL A 78 -7.11 8.00 4.02
N VAL A 79 -7.96 9.01 4.21
CA VAL A 79 -7.58 10.41 4.43
C VAL A 79 -8.05 10.89 5.79
N ASN A 80 -7.59 12.06 6.23
CA ASN A 80 -8.00 12.70 7.49
C ASN A 80 -7.82 11.78 8.71
N ILE A 81 -6.75 10.99 8.72
CA ILE A 81 -6.42 10.13 9.86
C ILE A 81 -5.83 11.01 10.96
N ALA A 82 -6.51 11.16 12.10
CA ALA A 82 -5.98 11.90 13.23
C ALA A 82 -4.93 11.05 13.97
N GLY A 83 -3.69 11.53 14.04
CA GLY A 83 -2.60 10.76 14.63
C GLY A 83 -2.42 9.39 13.95
N ALA A 84 -2.52 8.30 14.72
CA ALA A 84 -2.43 6.92 14.23
C ALA A 84 -3.81 6.20 14.20
N ASP A 85 -4.91 6.94 14.38
CA ASP A 85 -6.24 6.36 14.47
C ASP A 85 -6.84 6.09 13.08
N LEU A 86 -6.31 5.07 12.42
CA LEU A 86 -6.70 4.69 11.07
C LEU A 86 -8.20 4.33 10.96
N GLN A 87 -8.81 3.82 12.04
CA GLN A 87 -10.21 3.40 12.06
C GLN A 87 -11.17 4.58 11.94
N ASN A 88 -10.80 5.73 12.53
CA ASN A 88 -11.58 6.96 12.46
C ASN A 88 -11.20 7.85 11.25
N GLY A 89 -10.25 7.41 10.42
CA GLY A 89 -9.94 8.05 9.13
C GLY A 89 -11.10 7.90 8.12
N ARG A 90 -11.19 8.84 7.18
CA ARG A 90 -12.18 8.79 6.10
C ARG A 90 -11.68 7.89 4.98
N GLN A 91 -12.33 6.74 4.77
CA GLN A 91 -12.04 5.86 3.64
C GLN A 91 -12.62 6.45 2.34
N LEU A 92 -11.75 6.70 1.35
CA LEU A 92 -12.14 7.12 0.00
C LEU A 92 -12.10 5.95 -0.99
N THR A 93 -11.30 4.93 -0.70
CA THR A 93 -11.26 3.68 -1.46
C THR A 93 -11.06 2.56 -0.46
N GLU A 94 -12.01 1.64 -0.39
CA GLU A 94 -11.91 0.43 0.43
C GLU A 94 -10.73 -0.43 -0.01
N PHE A 95 -10.26 -1.32 0.87
CA PHE A 95 -9.16 -2.21 0.53
C PHE A 95 -9.55 -3.18 -0.59
N ILE A 96 -8.84 -3.10 -1.71
CA ILE A 96 -8.94 -4.01 -2.85
C ILE A 96 -7.72 -4.92 -2.81
N PRO A 97 -7.90 -6.25 -2.72
CA PRO A 97 -6.77 -7.18 -2.68
C PRO A 97 -5.97 -7.16 -3.99
N CYS A 98 -4.71 -7.57 -3.91
CA CYS A 98 -3.90 -7.79 -5.10
C CYS A 98 -4.56 -8.89 -5.95
N PRO A 99 -4.72 -8.69 -7.28
CA PRO A 99 -5.28 -9.72 -8.13
C PRO A 99 -4.47 -11.03 -8.05
N PRO A 100 -5.13 -12.19 -8.19
CA PRO A 100 -4.44 -13.47 -8.25
C PRO A 100 -3.46 -13.49 -9.43
N GLU A 101 -2.34 -14.22 -9.28
CA GLU A 101 -1.37 -14.43 -10.36
C GLU A 101 -2.08 -15.09 -11.56
N ALA A 102 -2.47 -14.30 -12.58
CA ALA A 102 -3.10 -14.84 -13.77
C ALA A 102 -2.04 -15.38 -14.75
N PRO A 103 -2.30 -16.51 -15.45
CA PRO A 103 -1.34 -17.13 -16.37
C PRO A 103 -0.92 -16.20 -17.53
N ASP A 104 -1.83 -15.33 -17.97
CA ASP A 104 -1.66 -14.45 -19.14
C ASP A 104 -1.08 -13.07 -18.78
N PHE A 105 -0.91 -12.77 -17.48
CA PHE A 105 -0.07 -11.65 -17.05
C PHE A 105 1.37 -12.13 -17.18
N ILE A 106 1.95 -11.90 -18.36
CA ILE A 106 3.28 -12.35 -18.78
C ILE A 106 4.32 -12.03 -17.70
N GLY A 107 4.58 -12.94 -16.76
CA GLY A 107 5.79 -13.07 -15.93
C GLY A 107 6.33 -11.86 -15.14
N GLN A 108 5.69 -10.69 -15.14
CA GLN A 108 6.25 -9.47 -14.55
C GLN A 108 5.79 -9.30 -13.09
N PRO A 109 6.70 -9.05 -12.13
CA PRO A 109 6.31 -8.84 -10.73
C PRO A 109 5.48 -7.56 -10.58
N ILE A 110 4.30 -7.70 -9.97
CA ILE A 110 3.42 -6.60 -9.55
C ILE A 110 4.09 -5.86 -8.39
N GLY A 111 4.31 -4.55 -8.55
CA GLY A 111 4.85 -3.68 -7.52
C GLY A 111 3.73 -3.06 -6.69
N ILE A 112 3.67 -3.27 -5.38
CA ILE A 112 2.71 -2.56 -4.51
C ILE A 112 3.49 -1.59 -3.64
N ASP A 113 3.17 -0.31 -3.73
CA ASP A 113 3.77 0.72 -2.91
C ASP A 113 2.76 1.22 -1.85
N TYR A 114 3.22 1.32 -0.60
CA TYR A 114 2.50 1.98 0.49
C TYR A 114 3.11 3.35 0.75
N TYR A 115 2.26 4.36 0.79
CA TYR A 115 2.63 5.75 1.04
C TYR A 115 1.86 6.28 2.25
N LEU A 116 2.59 6.97 3.13
CA LEU A 116 2.02 7.74 4.22
C LEU A 116 2.43 9.21 4.07
N ALA A 117 1.47 10.09 3.92
CA ALA A 117 1.69 11.53 3.84
C ALA A 117 1.12 12.24 5.08
N GLN A 118 1.91 13.12 5.71
CA GLN A 118 1.46 14.01 6.78
C GLN A 118 1.01 15.35 6.19
N PHE A 119 -0.09 15.89 6.71
CA PHE A 119 -0.53 17.25 6.44
C PHE A 119 -0.73 17.98 7.77
N ASP A 120 -0.12 19.15 7.87
CA ASP A 120 -0.36 20.09 8.97
C ASP A 120 -1.47 21.05 8.52
N ILE A 121 -2.49 21.27 9.38
CA ILE A 121 -3.57 22.25 9.15
C ILE A 121 -3.19 23.56 9.84
#